data_AF-A0A8T5KUR3-F1
#
_entry.id   AF-A0A8T5KUR3-F1
#
_cell.length_a   1.000
_cell.length_b   1.000
_cell.length_c   1.000
_cell.angle_alpha   90.00
_cell.angle_beta   90.00
_cell.angle_gamma   90.00
#
_symmetry.space_group_name_H-M   'P 1'
#
loop_
_entity.id
_entity.type
_entity.pdbx_description
1 polymer ?
#
loop_
_entity_poly.entity_id
_entity_poly.type
_entity_poly.pdbx_seq_one_letter_code
_entity_poly.pdbx_strand_id
1 'polypeptide(L)'
;MKKMLLVFVGLVLFGIVSALPNPSTVYCEEMNYTSNETHCIFSENASCELWSFFNGSCGSEYVIELSCVEAGESLGSATECCGGLVGLDNFRIDETGECVGLIGGYLKCSDCGNGVCEDWENKCNCLDDCENVSCKKHGEVPKFTGLEDSMAVQCCEGLIHRTQKGQYDEDCVNLFEKYGGGGYVGICLACGDGVCDSEFESVCNCEEDCGGDSGKGFSSGWILLILAIVVFVIIGFKILKWLFWSLAILAIVLAIWFFVF
;
A
#
# COMPACT_ATOMS: atom_id res chain seq x y z
N MET A 1 -11.83 -55.89 -59.00
CA MET A 1 -13.11 -55.44 -58.38
C MET A 1 -13.14 -55.53 -56.84
N LYS A 2 -12.15 -56.09 -56.12
CA LYS A 2 -12.15 -56.12 -54.64
C LYS A 2 -11.63 -54.85 -53.94
N LYS A 3 -10.85 -54.00 -54.61
CA LYS A 3 -10.28 -52.77 -54.02
C LYS A 3 -11.27 -51.59 -53.95
N MET A 4 -12.34 -51.61 -54.73
CA MET A 4 -13.37 -50.56 -54.72
C MET A 4 -14.41 -50.75 -53.61
N LEU A 5 -14.54 -51.97 -53.07
CA LEU A 5 -15.46 -52.27 -51.96
C LEU A 5 -14.95 -51.75 -50.61
N LEU A 6 -13.62 -51.63 -50.44
CA LEU A 6 -13.01 -51.21 -49.17
C LEU A 6 -13.11 -49.71 -48.90
N VAL A 7 -13.25 -48.87 -49.94
CA VAL A 7 -13.39 -47.41 -49.78
C VAL A 7 -14.81 -47.03 -49.34
N PHE A 8 -15.84 -47.77 -49.79
CA PHE A 8 -17.22 -47.53 -49.38
C PHE A 8 -17.51 -47.97 -47.94
N VAL A 9 -16.84 -49.03 -47.44
CA VAL A 9 -16.98 -49.47 -46.05
C VAL A 9 -16.30 -48.51 -45.07
N GLY A 10 -15.24 -47.81 -45.49
CA GLY A 10 -14.54 -46.81 -44.65
C GLY A 10 -15.35 -45.53 -44.38
N LEU A 11 -16.15 -45.07 -45.36
CA LEU A 11 -16.96 -43.85 -45.22
C LEU A 11 -18.22 -44.05 -44.36
N VAL A 12 -18.76 -45.27 -44.30
CA VAL A 12 -19.90 -45.60 -43.44
C VAL A 12 -19.49 -45.71 -41.96
N LEU A 13 -18.21 -45.95 -41.67
CA LEU A 13 -17.68 -46.04 -40.30
C LEU A 13 -17.30 -44.69 -39.68
N PHE A 14 -17.35 -43.58 -40.44
CA PHE A 14 -17.10 -42.21 -39.94
C PHE A 14 -18.36 -41.36 -39.75
N GLY A 15 -19.55 -41.97 -39.83
CA GLY A 15 -20.84 -41.29 -39.69
C GLY A 15 -21.27 -40.99 -38.25
N ILE A 16 -20.36 -40.58 -37.36
CA ILE A 16 -20.76 -40.00 -36.08
C ILE A 16 -21.05 -38.51 -36.35
N VAL A 17 -22.22 -38.25 -36.95
CA VAL A 17 -22.78 -36.90 -36.97
C VAL A 17 -23.29 -36.65 -35.56
N SER A 18 -22.41 -36.15 -34.70
CA SER A 18 -22.83 -35.54 -33.45
C SER A 18 -23.70 -34.34 -33.84
N ALA A 19 -25.02 -34.50 -33.73
CA ALA A 19 -25.92 -33.37 -33.86
C ALA A 19 -25.47 -32.33 -32.83
N LEU A 20 -25.00 -31.18 -33.30
CA LEU A 20 -24.70 -30.06 -32.43
C LEU A 20 -25.97 -29.76 -31.61
N PRO A 21 -25.86 -29.62 -30.29
CA PRO A 21 -27.03 -29.32 -29.47
C PRO A 21 -27.69 -28.03 -29.96
N ASN A 22 -29.02 -27.99 -29.93
CA ASN A 22 -29.76 -26.81 -30.34
C ASN A 22 -29.39 -25.64 -29.39
N PRO A 23 -28.86 -24.52 -29.91
CA PRO A 23 -28.39 -23.40 -29.06
C PRO A 23 -29.50 -22.85 -28.16
N SER A 24 -30.76 -22.83 -28.61
CA SER A 24 -31.88 -22.35 -27.80
C SER A 24 -32.17 -23.27 -26.60
N THR A 25 -31.92 -24.58 -26.75
CA THR A 25 -32.05 -25.56 -25.67
C THR A 25 -30.96 -25.36 -24.62
N VAL A 26 -29.71 -25.16 -25.07
CA VAL A 26 -28.57 -24.87 -24.18
C VAL A 26 -28.82 -23.60 -23.38
N TYR A 27 -29.27 -22.52 -24.03
CA TYR A 27 -29.58 -21.26 -23.36
C TYR A 27 -30.68 -21.39 -22.29
N CYS A 28 -31.75 -22.14 -22.59
CA CYS A 28 -32.82 -22.40 -21.61
C CYS A 28 -32.28 -23.10 -20.35
N GLU A 29 -31.42 -24.11 -20.52
CA GLU A 29 -30.82 -24.86 -19.41
C GLU A 29 -29.80 -24.04 -18.63
N GLU A 30 -29.04 -23.16 -19.30
CA GLU A 30 -28.09 -22.24 -18.68
C GLU A 30 -28.77 -21.22 -17.77
N MET A 31 -29.98 -20.78 -18.13
CA MET A 31 -30.84 -19.95 -17.29
C MET A 31 -31.56 -20.75 -16.19
N ASN A 32 -31.15 -22.00 -15.96
CA ASN A 32 -31.67 -22.89 -14.92
C ASN A 32 -33.15 -23.25 -15.09
N TYR A 33 -33.62 -23.32 -16.35
CA TYR A 33 -34.97 -23.75 -16.71
C TYR A 33 -34.98 -25.14 -17.36
N THR A 34 -36.16 -25.76 -17.41
CA THR A 34 -36.31 -27.10 -18.02
C THR A 34 -36.74 -26.95 -19.48
N SER A 35 -36.06 -27.64 -20.39
CA SER A 35 -36.37 -27.63 -21.82
C SER A 35 -37.20 -28.86 -22.24
N ASN A 36 -38.08 -28.71 -23.24
CA ASN A 36 -38.61 -29.83 -24.04
C ASN A 36 -38.21 -29.64 -25.52
N GLU A 37 -38.69 -30.50 -26.44
CA GLU A 37 -38.33 -30.42 -27.87
C GLU A 37 -38.57 -29.04 -28.53
N THR A 38 -39.48 -28.22 -28.01
CA THR A 38 -39.91 -26.95 -28.62
C THR A 38 -40.06 -25.79 -27.64
N HIS A 39 -40.10 -26.01 -26.31
CA HIS A 39 -40.37 -24.97 -25.32
C HIS A 39 -39.37 -24.96 -24.15
N CYS A 40 -39.13 -23.76 -23.61
CA CYS A 40 -38.47 -23.52 -22.33
C CYS A 40 -39.52 -23.32 -21.23
N ILE A 41 -39.38 -23.99 -20.09
CA ILE A 41 -40.38 -24.05 -19.01
C ILE A 41 -39.81 -23.36 -17.76
N PHE A 42 -40.45 -22.25 -17.33
CA PHE A 42 -39.93 -21.37 -16.28
C PHE A 42 -40.41 -21.76 -14.86
N SER A 43 -41.72 -21.70 -14.60
CA SER A 43 -42.38 -22.01 -13.31
C SER A 43 -43.89 -22.21 -13.52
N GLU A 44 -44.56 -23.02 -12.68
CA GLU A 44 -46.01 -23.34 -12.66
C GLU A 44 -46.82 -22.93 -13.91
N ASN A 45 -46.50 -23.56 -15.05
CA ASN A 45 -47.15 -23.45 -16.39
C ASN A 45 -46.75 -22.27 -17.30
N ALA A 46 -45.81 -21.41 -16.92
CA ALA A 46 -45.23 -20.45 -17.86
C ALA A 46 -44.21 -21.14 -18.78
N SER A 47 -44.40 -21.04 -20.09
CA SER A 47 -43.45 -21.53 -21.08
C SER A 47 -43.44 -20.66 -22.33
N CYS A 48 -42.29 -20.63 -22.98
CA CYS A 48 -42.08 -19.98 -24.27
C CYS A 48 -41.52 -20.97 -25.26
N GLU A 49 -41.82 -20.79 -26.55
CA GLU A 49 -41.11 -21.52 -27.61
C GLU A 49 -39.60 -21.21 -27.52
N LEU A 50 -38.76 -22.22 -27.71
CA LEU A 50 -37.32 -22.15 -27.41
C LEU A 50 -36.62 -21.00 -28.14
N TRP A 51 -36.86 -20.84 -29.44
CA TRP A 51 -36.26 -19.75 -30.22
C TRP A 51 -36.84 -18.39 -29.83
N SER A 52 -38.11 -18.34 -29.45
CA SER A 52 -38.80 -17.14 -28.99
C SER A 52 -38.27 -16.66 -27.63
N PHE A 53 -37.88 -17.58 -26.74
CA PHE A 53 -37.15 -17.24 -25.52
C PHE A 53 -35.72 -16.79 -25.83
N PHE A 54 -34.99 -17.57 -26.65
CA PHE A 54 -33.61 -17.27 -27.04
C PHE A 54 -33.44 -15.89 -27.70
N ASN A 55 -34.41 -15.44 -28.50
CA ASN A 55 -34.37 -14.14 -29.15
C ASN A 55 -35.07 -13.01 -28.35
N GLY A 56 -35.59 -13.30 -27.16
CA GLY A 56 -36.26 -12.34 -26.29
C GLY A 56 -37.66 -11.89 -26.73
N SER A 57 -38.28 -12.53 -27.73
CA SER A 57 -39.66 -12.21 -28.16
C SER A 57 -40.73 -12.78 -27.22
N CYS A 58 -40.36 -13.71 -26.34
CA CYS A 58 -41.21 -14.30 -25.31
C CYS A 58 -40.40 -14.50 -24.02
N GLY A 59 -41.03 -14.29 -22.86
CA GLY A 59 -40.43 -14.62 -21.57
C GLY A 59 -39.24 -13.74 -21.18
N SER A 60 -39.19 -12.51 -21.69
CA SER A 60 -38.21 -11.49 -21.30
C SER A 60 -38.16 -11.24 -19.79
N GLU A 61 -39.28 -11.43 -19.10
CA GLU A 61 -39.41 -11.33 -17.64
C GLU A 61 -38.82 -12.53 -16.89
N TYR A 62 -38.51 -13.62 -17.60
CA TYR A 62 -37.82 -14.81 -17.10
C TYR A 62 -36.37 -14.86 -17.58
N VAL A 63 -35.90 -13.87 -18.35
CA VAL A 63 -34.46 -13.69 -18.51
C VAL A 63 -33.98 -13.29 -17.12
N ILE A 64 -33.29 -14.21 -16.45
CA ILE A 64 -32.44 -13.85 -15.31
C ILE A 64 -31.52 -12.79 -15.88
N GLU A 65 -31.79 -11.53 -15.54
CA GLU A 65 -30.90 -10.43 -15.87
C GLU A 65 -29.56 -10.88 -15.35
N LEU A 66 -28.65 -11.21 -16.28
CA LEU A 66 -27.36 -11.77 -15.96
C LEU A 66 -26.70 -10.66 -15.18
N SER A 67 -26.76 -10.76 -13.86
CA SER A 67 -26.48 -9.65 -12.97
C SER A 67 -25.06 -9.23 -13.27
N CYS A 68 -24.93 -8.06 -13.89
CA CYS A 68 -23.62 -7.50 -14.14
C CYS A 68 -23.00 -7.18 -12.78
N VAL A 69 -21.67 -7.17 -12.74
CA VAL A 69 -20.94 -6.91 -11.50
C VAL A 69 -20.68 -5.41 -11.37
N GLU A 70 -21.16 -4.83 -10.28
CA GLU A 70 -21.02 -3.40 -9.99
C GLU A 70 -19.56 -3.03 -9.64
N ALA A 71 -19.24 -1.74 -9.68
CA ALA A 71 -17.91 -1.25 -9.35
C ALA A 71 -17.51 -1.66 -7.92
N GLY A 72 -16.29 -2.16 -7.77
CA GLY A 72 -15.76 -2.66 -6.51
C GLY A 72 -16.19 -4.08 -6.13
N GLU A 73 -16.93 -4.80 -6.98
CA GLU A 73 -17.22 -6.22 -6.80
C GLU A 73 -16.31 -7.11 -7.67
N SER A 74 -16.09 -8.34 -7.21
CA SER A 74 -15.25 -9.31 -7.91
C SER A 74 -16.07 -10.05 -8.98
N LEU A 75 -15.53 -10.08 -10.20
CA LEU A 75 -15.96 -10.94 -11.29
C LEU A 75 -15.71 -12.40 -10.89
N GLY A 76 -16.75 -13.03 -10.33
CA GLY A 76 -16.80 -14.46 -10.07
C GLY A 76 -17.08 -15.25 -11.36
N SER A 77 -18.05 -16.15 -11.31
CA SER A 77 -18.57 -16.83 -12.51
C SER A 77 -19.51 -15.95 -13.36
N ALA A 78 -19.81 -14.73 -12.89
CA ALA A 78 -20.58 -13.75 -13.64
C ALA A 78 -19.82 -13.31 -14.91
N THR A 79 -20.55 -12.92 -15.93
CA THR A 79 -20.04 -12.91 -17.31
C THR A 79 -19.42 -11.58 -17.73
N GLU A 80 -19.77 -10.46 -17.08
CA GLU A 80 -19.21 -9.12 -17.36
C GLU A 80 -19.49 -8.08 -16.25
N CYS A 81 -18.72 -6.98 -16.27
CA CYS A 81 -18.98 -5.81 -15.43
C CYS A 81 -20.17 -5.00 -15.96
N CYS A 82 -20.83 -4.25 -15.07
CA CYS A 82 -21.90 -3.34 -15.46
C CYS A 82 -21.42 -2.24 -16.41
N GLY A 83 -22.35 -1.65 -17.16
CA GLY A 83 -22.09 -0.79 -18.31
C GLY A 83 -20.92 0.19 -18.16
N GLY A 84 -19.93 0.07 -19.05
CA GLY A 84 -18.77 0.96 -19.14
C GLY A 84 -17.65 0.67 -18.14
N LEU A 85 -17.88 -0.20 -17.16
CA LEU A 85 -16.85 -0.66 -16.23
C LEU A 85 -15.90 -1.63 -16.92
N VAL A 86 -14.66 -1.65 -16.45
CA VAL A 86 -13.60 -2.55 -16.90
C VAL A 86 -13.22 -3.51 -15.79
N GLY A 87 -12.92 -4.77 -16.17
CA GLY A 87 -12.36 -5.74 -15.25
C GLY A 87 -10.88 -5.43 -15.03
N LEU A 88 -10.53 -5.01 -13.82
CA LEU A 88 -9.15 -4.77 -13.41
C LEU A 88 -8.50 -6.06 -12.92
N ASP A 89 -7.29 -6.32 -13.40
CA ASP A 89 -6.44 -7.38 -12.88
C ASP A 89 -6.09 -7.10 -11.42
N ASN A 90 -5.99 -8.19 -10.65
CA ASN A 90 -5.67 -8.12 -9.23
C ASN A 90 -4.15 -7.98 -9.03
N PHE A 91 -3.62 -6.81 -9.41
CA PHE A 91 -2.26 -6.39 -9.13
C PHE A 91 -2.20 -5.65 -7.79
N ARG A 92 -1.16 -5.98 -7.01
CA ARG A 92 -0.80 -5.24 -5.80
C ARG A 92 0.58 -4.62 -5.97
N ILE A 93 0.88 -3.68 -5.10
CA ILE A 93 2.20 -3.06 -5.00
C ILE A 93 2.93 -3.76 -3.85
N ASP A 94 4.13 -4.26 -4.11
CA ASP A 94 4.95 -4.89 -3.07
C ASP A 94 5.73 -3.87 -2.23
N GLU A 95 6.51 -4.34 -1.25
CA GLU A 95 7.34 -3.51 -0.38
C GLU A 95 8.37 -2.66 -1.15
N THR A 96 8.75 -3.08 -2.36
CA THR A 96 9.69 -2.36 -3.22
C THR A 96 9.01 -1.31 -4.09
N GLY A 97 7.68 -1.26 -4.08
CA GLY A 97 6.89 -0.39 -4.93
C GLY A 97 6.62 -0.95 -6.32
N GLU A 98 6.96 -2.22 -6.59
CA GLU A 98 6.74 -2.90 -7.86
C GLU A 98 5.34 -3.54 -7.94
N CYS A 99 4.80 -3.62 -9.16
CA CYS A 99 3.51 -4.22 -9.43
C CYS A 99 3.62 -5.74 -9.54
N VAL A 100 3.06 -6.46 -8.58
CA VAL A 100 3.05 -7.93 -8.54
C VAL A 100 1.64 -8.47 -8.70
N GLY A 101 1.45 -9.41 -9.63
CA GLY A 101 0.17 -10.05 -9.88
C GLY A 101 -0.16 -11.10 -8.82
N LEU A 102 -1.39 -11.11 -8.32
CA LEU A 102 -1.85 -12.15 -7.41
C LEU A 102 -2.29 -13.40 -8.18
N ILE A 103 -1.59 -14.51 -7.96
CA ILE A 103 -1.94 -15.80 -8.55
C ILE A 103 -3.29 -16.27 -7.96
N GLY A 104 -4.31 -16.39 -8.83
CA GLY A 104 -5.66 -16.79 -8.42
C GLY A 104 -6.57 -15.65 -7.97
N GLY A 105 -6.21 -14.40 -8.26
CA GLY A 105 -7.10 -13.26 -8.03
C GLY A 105 -8.28 -13.23 -9.00
N TYR A 106 -9.47 -12.89 -8.50
CA TYR A 106 -10.62 -12.55 -9.32
C TYR A 106 -10.42 -11.14 -9.91
N LEU A 107 -10.87 -10.93 -11.15
CA LEU A 107 -10.96 -9.59 -11.74
C LEU A 107 -11.92 -8.75 -10.89
N LYS A 108 -11.67 -7.45 -10.75
CA LYS A 108 -12.58 -6.54 -10.03
C LYS A 108 -13.13 -5.51 -10.99
N CYS A 109 -14.43 -5.27 -10.97
CA CYS A 109 -15.03 -4.26 -11.83
C CYS A 109 -14.72 -2.86 -11.33
N SER A 110 -14.31 -1.97 -12.24
CA SER A 110 -13.96 -0.59 -11.89
C SER A 110 -14.31 0.37 -13.02
N ASP A 111 -14.61 1.61 -12.65
CA ASP A 111 -14.82 2.76 -13.54
C ASP A 111 -13.54 3.57 -13.75
N CYS A 112 -12.38 2.89 -13.69
CA CYS A 112 -11.06 3.46 -13.95
C CYS A 112 -11.04 4.46 -15.12
N GLY A 113 -10.48 5.63 -14.86
CA GLY A 113 -10.53 6.83 -15.69
C GLY A 113 -11.59 7.85 -15.25
N ASN A 114 -12.23 7.68 -14.07
CA ASN A 114 -13.25 8.60 -13.54
C ASN A 114 -12.65 9.80 -12.77
N GLY A 115 -11.34 9.82 -12.56
CA GLY A 115 -10.59 10.83 -11.81
C GLY A 115 -10.56 10.60 -10.28
N VAL A 116 -11.01 9.46 -9.79
CA VAL A 116 -11.12 9.09 -8.38
C VAL A 116 -10.49 7.72 -8.17
N CYS A 117 -9.37 7.64 -7.48
CA CYS A 117 -8.79 6.35 -7.12
C CYS A 117 -9.55 5.73 -5.92
N GLU A 118 -10.43 4.75 -6.18
CA GLU A 118 -11.14 4.06 -5.12
C GLU A 118 -10.25 3.09 -4.33
N ASP A 119 -10.78 2.59 -3.20
CA ASP A 119 -10.02 1.75 -2.26
C ASP A 119 -9.53 0.41 -2.85
N TRP A 120 -10.06 -0.01 -4.01
CA TRP A 120 -9.65 -1.21 -4.73
C TRP A 120 -8.83 -0.94 -6.00
N GLU A 121 -8.61 0.33 -6.30
CA GLU A 121 -7.74 0.78 -7.36
C GLU A 121 -6.36 1.16 -6.80
N ASN A 122 -5.35 1.07 -7.64
CA ASN A 122 -3.98 1.45 -7.32
C ASN A 122 -3.20 1.71 -8.61
N LYS A 123 -1.97 2.24 -8.49
CA LYS A 123 -1.11 2.60 -9.63
C LYS A 123 -0.80 1.42 -10.59
N CYS A 124 -1.02 0.18 -10.17
CA CYS A 124 -0.78 -1.01 -10.98
C CYS A 124 -2.00 -1.51 -11.74
N ASN A 125 -3.21 -1.31 -11.23
CA ASN A 125 -4.43 -1.80 -11.87
C ASN A 125 -5.31 -0.67 -12.45
N CYS A 126 -5.19 0.57 -11.98
CA CYS A 126 -5.79 1.76 -12.59
C CYS A 126 -4.82 2.94 -12.58
N LEU A 127 -4.01 3.05 -13.63
CA LEU A 127 -3.03 4.13 -13.73
C LEU A 127 -3.71 5.50 -13.91
N ASP A 128 -4.80 5.56 -14.67
CA ASP A 128 -5.45 6.82 -15.05
C ASP A 128 -5.90 7.64 -13.82
N ASP A 129 -6.43 6.98 -12.80
CA ASP A 129 -6.93 7.63 -11.58
C ASP A 129 -5.90 7.61 -10.44
N CYS A 130 -5.04 6.59 -10.41
CA CYS A 130 -4.14 6.35 -9.28
C CYS A 130 -2.66 6.72 -9.51
N GLU A 131 -2.26 7.18 -10.71
CA GLU A 131 -0.89 7.66 -10.97
C GLU A 131 -0.52 8.86 -10.08
N ASN A 132 -1.53 9.66 -9.69
CA ASN A 132 -1.36 10.89 -8.91
C ASN A 132 -2.28 10.95 -7.68
N VAL A 133 -2.64 9.82 -7.06
CA VAL A 133 -3.29 9.89 -5.75
C VAL A 133 -2.36 10.66 -4.83
N SER A 134 -2.87 11.74 -4.25
CA SER A 134 -2.22 12.48 -3.18
C SER A 134 -1.82 11.48 -2.09
N CYS A 135 -0.58 11.02 -2.16
CA CYS A 135 0.01 10.19 -1.15
C CYS A 135 -0.14 10.87 0.23
N LYS A 136 -0.20 10.04 1.26
CA LYS A 136 -0.33 10.45 2.64
C LYS A 136 0.95 11.08 3.11
N LYS A 137 0.83 12.30 3.62
CA LYS A 137 1.94 13.09 4.11
C LYS A 137 2.39 12.59 5.49
N HIS A 138 3.52 13.09 5.94
CA HIS A 138 4.00 12.86 7.30
C HIS A 138 2.90 13.21 8.31
N GLY A 139 2.62 12.29 9.24
CA GLY A 139 1.58 12.44 10.26
C GLY A 139 0.16 12.01 9.83
N GLU A 140 -0.04 11.64 8.56
CA GLU A 140 -1.35 11.17 8.08
C GLU A 140 -1.49 9.64 8.20
N VAL A 141 -2.71 9.20 8.49
CA VAL A 141 -3.06 7.77 8.63
C VAL A 141 -3.55 7.23 7.29
N PRO A 142 -2.90 6.18 6.73
CA PRO A 142 -3.43 5.45 5.58
C PRO A 142 -4.78 4.82 5.88
N LYS A 143 -5.65 4.72 4.88
CA LYS A 143 -6.89 3.98 5.01
C LYS A 143 -6.60 2.49 5.03
N PHE A 144 -7.09 1.80 6.06
CA PHE A 144 -7.03 0.35 6.16
C PHE A 144 -8.01 -0.27 5.16
N THR A 145 -7.52 -0.95 4.12
CA THR A 145 -8.38 -1.60 3.11
C THR A 145 -8.62 -3.09 3.35
N GLY A 146 -8.22 -3.62 4.51
CA GLY A 146 -8.48 -5.03 4.87
C GLY A 146 -7.53 -6.05 4.23
N LEU A 147 -6.54 -5.61 3.46
CA LEU A 147 -5.46 -6.42 2.92
C LEU A 147 -4.17 -6.02 3.61
N GLU A 148 -3.50 -6.98 4.28
CA GLU A 148 -2.38 -6.76 5.22
C GLU A 148 -1.21 -5.94 4.65
N ASP A 149 -1.05 -5.88 3.32
CA ASP A 149 0.10 -5.26 2.65
C ASP A 149 -0.16 -3.84 2.08
N SER A 150 -1.39 -3.30 2.16
CA SER A 150 -1.78 -2.13 1.34
C SER A 150 -1.50 -0.74 1.96
N MET A 151 -1.24 -0.66 3.27
CA MET A 151 -1.19 0.64 3.95
C MET A 151 0.12 1.39 3.71
N ALA A 152 1.23 0.68 3.52
CA ALA A 152 2.54 1.28 3.26
C ALA A 152 2.59 2.05 1.93
N VAL A 153 1.84 1.56 0.95
CA VAL A 153 1.77 2.07 -0.41
C VAL A 153 1.12 3.46 -0.50
N GLN A 154 0.34 3.85 0.51
CA GLN A 154 -0.33 5.14 0.52
C GLN A 154 0.59 6.27 0.99
N CYS A 155 1.73 5.99 1.61
CA CYS A 155 2.65 7.03 2.08
C CYS A 155 3.43 7.68 0.92
N CYS A 156 3.70 8.98 1.01
CA CYS A 156 4.51 9.67 0.01
C CYS A 156 5.94 9.11 -0.08
N GLU A 157 6.60 9.30 -1.22
CA GLU A 157 8.00 8.91 -1.42
C GLU A 157 8.87 9.46 -0.28
N GLY A 158 9.71 8.58 0.30
CA GLY A 158 10.55 8.90 1.45
C GLY A 158 9.88 8.77 2.82
N LEU A 159 8.57 8.50 2.87
CA LEU A 159 7.87 8.19 4.11
C LEU A 159 7.70 6.69 4.28
N ILE A 160 7.81 6.23 5.52
CA ILE A 160 7.60 4.84 5.90
C ILE A 160 6.36 4.69 6.76
N HIS A 161 5.65 3.59 6.56
CA HIS A 161 4.47 3.27 7.34
C HIS A 161 4.86 2.56 8.64
N ARG A 162 4.47 3.14 9.77
CA ARG A 162 4.80 2.67 11.12
C ARG A 162 3.59 2.73 12.02
N THR A 163 3.64 2.05 13.17
CA THR A 163 2.60 2.15 14.18
C THR A 163 2.64 3.54 14.83
N GLN A 164 1.47 4.09 15.17
CA GLN A 164 1.39 5.37 15.88
C GLN A 164 2.10 5.33 17.25
N LYS A 165 2.72 6.45 17.62
CA LYS A 165 3.43 6.66 18.90
C LYS A 165 2.63 6.23 20.13
N GLY A 166 1.33 6.52 20.18
CA GLY A 166 0.46 6.18 21.31
C GLY A 166 0.17 4.68 21.48
N GLN A 167 0.66 3.83 20.58
CA GLN A 167 0.42 2.38 20.59
C GLN A 167 1.59 1.57 21.15
N TYR A 168 2.58 2.24 21.73
CA TYR A 168 3.70 1.62 22.42
C TYR A 168 3.62 1.90 23.92
N ASP A 169 4.09 0.95 24.74
CA ASP A 169 4.34 1.21 26.15
C ASP A 169 5.72 1.85 26.39
N GLU A 170 6.07 2.06 27.66
CA GLU A 170 7.35 2.66 28.07
C GLU A 170 8.58 1.83 27.66
N ASP A 171 8.40 0.54 27.39
CA ASP A 171 9.44 -0.40 26.96
C ASP A 171 9.45 -0.58 25.43
N CYS A 172 8.74 0.29 24.70
CA CYS A 172 8.54 0.19 23.25
C CYS A 172 7.90 -1.15 22.79
N VAL A 173 7.14 -1.81 23.65
CA VAL A 173 6.35 -2.97 23.26
C VAL A 173 5.05 -2.50 22.63
N ASN A 174 4.73 -3.06 21.46
CA ASN A 174 3.47 -2.78 20.79
C ASN A 174 2.30 -3.27 21.67
N LEU A 175 1.46 -2.33 22.10
CA LEU A 175 0.32 -2.60 22.97
C LEU A 175 -0.68 -3.57 22.33
N PHE A 176 -0.79 -3.58 21.01
CA PHE A 176 -1.66 -4.52 20.30
C PHE A 176 -1.18 -5.97 20.42
N GLU A 177 0.12 -6.20 20.20
CA GLU A 177 0.72 -7.54 20.35
C GLU A 177 0.61 -8.02 21.80
N LYS A 178 0.81 -7.10 22.75
CA LYS A 178 0.77 -7.39 24.18
C LYS A 178 -0.61 -7.80 24.69
N TYR A 179 -1.68 -7.16 24.19
CA TYR A 179 -3.05 -7.34 24.71
C TYR A 179 -4.00 -8.07 23.76
N GLY A 180 -3.56 -8.44 22.55
CA GLY A 180 -4.25 -9.40 21.69
C GLY A 180 -5.64 -8.97 21.21
N GLY A 181 -5.87 -7.68 20.92
CA GLY A 181 -7.16 -7.23 20.40
C GLY A 181 -7.22 -5.75 20.00
N GLY A 182 -7.67 -5.51 18.77
CA GLY A 182 -8.00 -4.17 18.24
C GLY A 182 -7.14 -3.78 17.06
N GLY A 183 -7.75 -3.21 16.02
CA GLY A 183 -7.10 -2.96 14.73
C GLY A 183 -5.86 -2.07 14.81
N TYR A 184 -4.85 -2.45 14.04
CA TYR A 184 -3.63 -1.68 13.83
C TYR A 184 -3.97 -0.36 13.11
N VAL A 185 -3.53 0.77 13.69
CA VAL A 185 -3.58 2.07 13.00
C VAL A 185 -2.16 2.51 12.73
N GLY A 186 -1.72 2.36 11.49
CA GLY A 186 -0.44 2.88 11.05
C GLY A 186 -0.52 4.34 10.63
N ILE A 187 0.64 4.96 10.50
CA ILE A 187 0.84 6.37 10.18
C ILE A 187 2.07 6.48 9.28
N CYS A 188 2.06 7.45 8.36
CA CYS A 188 3.21 7.75 7.51
C CYS A 188 4.18 8.65 8.26
N LEU A 189 5.43 8.19 8.47
CA LEU A 189 6.48 8.90 9.21
C LEU A 189 7.69 9.14 8.32
N ALA A 190 8.48 10.17 8.64
CA ALA A 190 9.64 10.60 7.85
C ALA A 190 10.95 10.02 8.42
N CYS A 191 10.90 8.79 8.94
CA CYS A 191 12.03 8.21 9.66
C CYS A 191 13.28 8.07 8.80
N GLY A 192 14.42 8.49 9.35
CA GLY A 192 15.72 8.56 8.70
C GLY A 192 16.04 9.94 8.12
N ASP A 193 15.21 10.97 8.31
CA ASP A 193 15.48 12.33 7.84
C ASP A 193 16.38 13.16 8.79
N GLY A 194 16.70 12.60 9.98
CA GLY A 194 17.51 13.22 11.01
C GLY A 194 16.75 14.19 11.92
N VAL A 195 15.43 14.29 11.79
CA VAL A 195 14.55 15.19 12.55
C VAL A 195 13.48 14.38 13.27
N CYS A 196 13.62 14.20 14.58
CA CYS A 196 12.59 13.58 15.39
C CYS A 196 11.38 14.53 15.58
N ASP A 197 10.28 14.30 14.85
CA ASP A 197 9.02 15.03 15.05
C ASP A 197 8.30 14.51 16.30
N SER A 198 8.42 15.24 17.40
CA SER A 198 7.84 14.82 18.68
C SER A 198 6.31 14.66 18.69
N GLU A 199 5.58 15.17 17.68
CA GLU A 199 4.14 15.00 17.55
C GLU A 199 3.79 13.57 17.12
N PHE A 200 4.48 13.04 16.10
CA PHE A 200 4.15 11.76 15.46
C PHE A 200 5.19 10.65 15.72
N GLU A 201 6.42 11.05 16.03
CA GLU A 201 7.59 10.19 16.18
C GLU A 201 8.05 10.06 17.64
N SER A 202 8.70 8.94 17.90
CA SER A 202 9.23 8.52 19.18
C SER A 202 10.35 7.50 18.95
N VAL A 203 11.12 7.25 20.01
CA VAL A 203 12.13 6.18 20.04
C VAL A 203 11.56 4.84 19.56
N CYS A 204 10.28 4.56 19.84
CA CYS A 204 9.67 3.25 19.60
C CYS A 204 9.19 3.03 18.16
N ASN A 205 8.77 4.08 17.46
CA ASN A 205 8.24 3.98 16.09
C ASN A 205 9.16 4.58 15.03
N CYS A 206 10.20 5.30 15.45
CA CYS A 206 11.15 6.02 14.61
C CYS A 206 12.52 6.10 15.31
N GLU A 207 13.11 4.94 15.59
CA GLU A 207 14.38 4.85 16.32
C GLU A 207 15.52 5.56 15.58
N GLU A 208 15.46 5.59 14.26
CA GLU A 208 16.48 6.17 13.40
C GLU A 208 16.72 7.66 13.71
N ASP A 209 15.66 8.42 13.97
CA ASP A 209 15.74 9.85 14.27
C ASP A 209 15.62 10.17 15.76
N CYS A 210 14.77 9.42 16.47
CA CYS A 210 14.45 9.66 17.87
C CYS A 210 15.25 8.80 18.85
N GLY A 211 15.84 7.69 18.42
CA GLY A 211 16.50 6.67 19.26
C GLY A 211 17.83 7.10 19.87
N GLY A 212 18.37 8.25 19.47
CA GLY A 212 19.39 8.93 20.23
C GLY A 212 20.69 8.14 20.41
N ASP A 213 21.52 8.15 19.36
CA ASP A 213 22.87 8.70 19.54
C ASP A 213 23.03 10.03 18.76
N SER A 214 21.92 10.64 18.34
CA SER A 214 21.83 12.00 17.77
C SER A 214 22.01 13.11 18.83
N GLY A 215 22.34 12.73 20.07
CA GLY A 215 22.75 13.59 21.18
C GLY A 215 24.22 14.02 21.17
N LYS A 216 24.79 14.40 20.03
CA LYS A 216 25.86 15.42 19.99
C LYS A 216 25.33 16.78 19.54
N GLY A 217 24.07 17.05 19.85
CA GLY A 217 23.67 18.42 20.17
C GLY A 217 24.56 18.89 21.32
N PHE A 218 25.53 19.76 21.00
CA PHE A 218 26.43 20.40 21.94
C PHE A 218 25.58 21.06 23.04
N SER A 219 25.36 20.36 24.15
CA SER A 219 24.62 20.89 25.29
C SER A 219 25.24 22.24 25.64
N SER A 220 24.40 23.27 25.73
CA SER A 220 24.80 24.65 26.03
C SER A 220 25.67 24.75 27.31
N GLY A 221 25.64 23.73 28.17
CA GLY A 221 26.57 23.57 29.29
C GLY A 221 28.04 23.41 28.89
N TRP A 222 28.35 22.73 27.78
CA TRP A 222 29.72 22.59 27.28
C TRP A 222 30.25 23.89 26.68
N ILE A 223 29.40 24.70 26.05
CA ILE A 223 29.79 26.03 25.58
C ILE A 223 30.14 26.91 26.78
N LEU A 224 29.35 26.88 27.85
CA LEU A 224 29.65 27.60 29.09
C LEU A 224 30.93 27.08 29.77
N LEU A 225 31.18 25.77 29.77
CA LEU A 225 32.40 25.18 30.30
C LEU A 225 33.64 25.61 29.48
N ILE A 226 33.57 25.57 28.15
CA ILE A 226 34.67 25.98 27.26
C ILE A 226 34.93 27.49 27.41
N LEU A 227 33.88 28.32 27.46
CA LEU A 227 34.03 29.75 27.70
C LEU A 227 34.65 30.03 29.08
N ALA A 228 34.25 29.29 30.12
CA ALA A 228 34.85 29.40 31.45
C ALA A 228 36.34 29.04 31.43
N ILE A 229 36.73 27.95 30.76
CA ILE A 229 38.13 27.54 30.61
C ILE A 229 38.94 28.61 29.86
N VAL A 230 38.42 29.13 28.75
CA VAL A 230 39.08 30.19 27.97
C VAL A 230 39.28 31.46 28.81
N VAL A 231 38.27 31.86 29.60
CA VAL A 231 38.37 33.01 30.52
C VAL A 231 39.41 32.76 31.60
N PHE A 232 39.45 31.56 32.21
CA PHE A 232 40.44 31.19 33.22
C PHE A 232 41.87 31.22 32.66
N VAL A 233 42.09 30.72 31.45
CA VAL A 233 43.41 30.75 30.79
C VAL A 233 43.84 32.18 30.51
N ILE A 234 42.96 33.04 29.98
CA ILE A 234 43.28 34.45 29.68
C ILE A 234 43.59 35.24 30.97
N ILE A 235 42.81 35.05 32.03
CA ILE A 235 43.04 35.70 33.32
C ILE A 235 44.35 35.20 33.95
N GLY A 236 44.59 33.89 33.92
CA GLY A 236 45.83 33.28 34.41
C GLY A 236 47.07 33.85 33.72
N PHE A 237 47.04 33.98 32.39
CA PHE A 237 48.14 34.59 31.62
C PHE A 237 48.38 36.06 32.00
N LYS A 238 47.34 36.84 32.29
CA LYS A 238 47.48 38.23 32.74
C LYS A 238 48.12 38.33 34.12
N ILE A 239 47.71 37.49 35.07
CA ILE A 239 48.27 37.47 36.43
C ILE A 239 49.74 37.05 36.41
N LEU A 240 50.09 36.02 35.64
CA LEU A 240 51.47 35.55 35.50
C LEU A 240 52.37 36.63 34.88
N LYS A 241 51.88 37.35 33.86
CA LYS A 241 52.60 38.49 33.28
C LYS A 241 52.80 39.61 34.30
N TRP A 242 51.78 39.93 35.10
CA TRP A 242 51.89 40.96 36.13
C TRP A 242 52.92 40.60 37.21
N LEU A 243 52.92 39.36 37.69
CA LEU A 243 53.92 38.86 38.65
C LEU A 243 55.35 38.94 38.09
N PHE A 244 55.53 38.61 36.80
CA PHE A 244 56.84 38.69 36.16
C PHE A 244 57.36 40.14 36.10
N TRP A 245 56.51 41.11 35.76
CA TRP A 245 56.88 42.53 35.76
C TRP A 245 57.18 43.05 37.18
N SER A 246 56.40 42.65 38.18
CA SER A 246 56.65 43.03 39.58
C SER A 246 57.98 42.49 40.10
N LEU A 247 58.33 41.24 39.80
CA LEU A 247 59.62 40.66 40.16
C LEU A 247 60.79 41.33 39.43
N ALA A 248 60.62 41.68 38.15
CA ALA A 248 61.63 42.41 37.39
C ALA A 248 61.90 43.82 37.98
N ILE A 249 60.85 44.53 38.38
CA ILE A 249 60.97 45.84 39.06
C ILE A 249 61.69 45.68 40.40
N LEU A 250 61.33 44.68 41.21
CA LEU A 250 62.00 44.41 42.49
C LEU A 250 63.49 44.11 42.28
N ALA A 251 63.84 43.31 41.27
CA ALA A 251 65.23 43.00 40.93
C ALA A 251 66.01 44.26 40.52
N ILE A 252 65.39 45.17 39.75
CA ILE A 252 66.01 46.45 39.37
C ILE A 252 66.23 47.33 40.61
N VAL A 253 65.25 47.43 41.51
CA VAL A 253 65.37 48.22 42.75
C VAL A 253 66.49 47.66 43.65
N LEU A 254 66.57 46.33 43.80
CA LEU A 254 67.65 45.68 44.56
C LEU A 254 69.03 45.90 43.93
N ALA A 255 69.12 45.84 42.60
CA ALA A 255 70.37 46.11 41.88
C ALA A 255 70.82 47.57 42.06
N ILE A 256 69.90 48.53 41.94
CA ILE A 256 70.19 49.96 42.18
C ILE A 256 70.64 50.17 43.64
N TRP A 257 69.97 49.56 44.61
CA TRP A 257 70.33 49.66 46.01
C TRP A 257 71.76 49.17 46.28
N PHE A 258 72.14 48.01 45.71
CA PHE A 258 73.48 47.43 45.83
C PHE A 258 74.59 48.26 45.16
N PHE A 259 74.26 49.06 44.15
CA PHE A 259 75.23 49.96 43.50
C PHE A 259 75.40 51.30 44.22
N VAL A 260 74.41 51.73 45.00
CA VAL A 260 74.41 53.03 45.69
C VAL A 260 74.93 52.93 47.13
N PHE A 261 74.70 51.81 47.81
CA PHE A 261 75.09 51.55 49.20
C PHE A 261 76.08 50.40 49.31
#